data_AF-A0A438H3Z1-F1
#
_entry.id   AF-A0A438H3Z1-F1
#
_cell.length_a   1.000
_cell.length_b   1.000
_cell.length_c   1.000
_cell.angle_alpha   90.00
_cell.angle_beta   90.00
_cell.angle_gamma   90.00
#
_symmetry.space_group_name_H-M   'P 1'
#
loop_
_entity.id
_entity.type
_entity.pdbx_description
1 polymer ?
#
loop_
_entity_poly.entity_id
_entity_poly.type
_entity_poly.pdbx_seq_one_letter_code
_entity_poly.pdbx_strand_id
1 'polypeptide(L)'
;MEIQMAHHFNELSGISGSIPLGSFNAMFNFTGSWHVDAAATKSLAMVGYYIPLFTVELANSNLVLRDEIKRAVPFTWDPTSLAR
;
A
#
# COMPACT_ATOMS: atom_id res chain seq x y z
N MET A 1 -16.44 -11.50 11.79
CA MET A 1 -17.02 -10.84 10.61
C MET A 1 -15.86 -10.48 9.72
N GLU A 2 -15.78 -11.06 8.53
CA GLU A 2 -14.66 -10.87 7.62
C GLU A 2 -14.98 -9.74 6.63
N ILE A 3 -14.05 -8.78 6.48
CA ILE A 3 -14.19 -7.72 5.50
C ILE A 3 -13.63 -8.25 4.18
N GLN A 4 -14.51 -8.65 3.26
CA GLN A 4 -14.11 -9.19 1.95
C GLN A 4 -13.16 -8.26 1.19
N MET A 5 -13.36 -6.94 1.31
CA MET A 5 -12.49 -5.95 0.68
C MET A 5 -11.06 -5.95 1.27
N ALA A 6 -10.93 -6.11 2.60
CA ALA A 6 -9.62 -6.18 3.24
C ALA A 6 -8.88 -7.45 2.81
N HIS A 7 -9.59 -8.58 2.74
CA HIS A 7 -9.04 -9.83 2.22
C HIS A 7 -8.53 -9.67 0.78
N HIS A 8 -9.34 -9.10 -0.13
CA HIS A 8 -8.93 -8.89 -1.51
C HIS A 8 -7.74 -7.92 -1.64
N PHE A 9 -7.73 -6.85 -0.83
CA PHE A 9 -6.61 -5.91 -0.79
C PHE A 9 -5.31 -6.58 -0.32
N ASN A 10 -5.40 -7.51 0.64
CA ASN A 10 -4.27 -8.31 1.10
C ASN A 10 -3.74 -9.22 -0.01
N GLU A 11 -4.64 -9.92 -0.74
CA GLU A 11 -4.27 -10.76 -1.88
C GLU A 11 -3.56 -9.98 -2.98
N LEU A 12 -4.06 -8.78 -3.33
CA LEU A 12 -3.41 -7.88 -4.29
C LEU A 12 -2.01 -7.45 -3.84
N SER A 13 -1.78 -7.42 -2.52
CA SER A 13 -0.47 -7.11 -1.93
C SER A 13 0.42 -8.36 -1.73
N GLY A 14 -0.03 -9.53 -2.17
CA GLY A 14 0.69 -10.80 -2.00
C GLY A 14 0.73 -11.32 -0.56
N ILE A 15 -0.13 -10.81 0.33
CA ILE A 15 -0.18 -11.18 1.74
C ILE A 15 -1.44 -12.02 1.98
N SER A 16 -1.27 -13.24 2.46
CA SER A 16 -2.41 -14.10 2.82
C SER A 16 -2.89 -13.82 4.25
N GLY A 17 -4.19 -13.66 4.45
CA GLY A 17 -4.79 -13.61 5.77
C GLY A 17 -5.93 -12.60 5.90
N SER A 18 -6.64 -12.69 7.02
CA SER A 18 -7.85 -11.91 7.30
C SER A 18 -7.59 -10.59 8.06
N ILE A 19 -6.34 -10.33 8.47
CA ILE A 19 -5.97 -9.10 9.18
C ILE A 19 -5.78 -7.99 8.14
N PRO A 20 -6.53 -6.87 8.20
CA PRO A 20 -6.37 -5.80 7.23
C PRO A 20 -4.99 -5.16 7.30
N LEU A 21 -4.38 -4.89 6.13
CA LEU A 21 -3.11 -4.18 6.05
C LEU A 21 -3.21 -2.74 6.59
N GLY A 22 -2.09 -2.21 7.07
CA GLY A 22 -2.02 -0.83 7.56
C GLY A 22 -2.43 0.21 6.50
N SER A 23 -2.11 -0.03 5.23
CA SER A 23 -2.54 0.81 4.11
C SER A 23 -4.05 0.77 3.90
N PHE A 24 -4.68 -0.39 4.04
CA PHE A 24 -6.14 -0.52 4.03
C PHE A 24 -6.75 0.27 5.20
N ASN A 25 -6.21 0.09 6.41
CA ASN A 25 -6.69 0.80 7.60
C ASN A 25 -6.60 2.32 7.43
N ALA A 26 -5.49 2.83 6.91
CA ALA A 26 -5.32 4.24 6.63
C ALA A 26 -6.32 4.76 5.57
N MET A 27 -6.57 3.99 4.51
CA MET A 27 -7.48 4.37 3.42
C MET A 27 -8.94 4.49 3.88
N PHE A 28 -9.38 3.60 4.77
CA PHE A 28 -10.76 3.56 5.26
C PHE A 28 -10.94 4.12 6.67
N ASN A 29 -9.91 4.77 7.22
CA ASN A 29 -9.92 5.40 8.54
C ASN A 29 -10.22 4.42 9.70
N PHE A 30 -9.68 3.20 9.60
CA PHE A 30 -9.70 2.22 10.69
C PHE A 30 -8.58 2.61 11.66
N THR A 31 -8.98 3.17 12.80
CA THR A 31 -8.06 3.76 13.80
C THR A 31 -8.10 3.01 15.13
N GLY A 32 -9.09 2.12 15.31
CA GLY A 32 -9.25 1.28 16.48
C GLY A 32 -8.89 -0.18 16.17
N SER A 33 -9.53 -1.09 16.91
CA SER A 33 -9.45 -2.51 16.55
C SER A 33 -10.25 -2.74 15.27
N TRP A 34 -9.63 -3.37 14.26
CA TRP A 34 -10.28 -3.60 12.97
C TRP A 34 -11.63 -4.32 13.07
N HIS A 35 -11.84 -5.15 14.10
CA HIS A 35 -13.13 -5.81 14.37
C HIS A 35 -14.26 -4.81 14.69
N VAL A 36 -13.95 -3.77 15.47
CA VAL A 36 -14.91 -2.72 15.87
C VAL A 36 -15.17 -1.78 14.70
N ASP A 37 -14.11 -1.35 14.01
CA ASP A 37 -14.23 -0.45 12.86
C ASP A 37 -14.98 -1.13 11.70
N ALA A 38 -14.77 -2.44 11.50
CA ALA A 38 -15.55 -3.26 10.58
C ALA A 38 -17.06 -3.24 10.90
N ALA A 39 -17.41 -3.39 12.18
CA ALA A 39 -18.81 -3.42 12.62
C ALA A 39 -19.51 -2.06 12.46
N ALA A 40 -18.77 -0.96 12.60
CA ALA A 40 -19.28 0.40 12.38
C ALA A 40 -19.42 0.77 10.90
N THR A 41 -18.72 0.05 10.02
CA THR A 41 -18.68 0.33 8.58
C THR A 41 -19.88 -0.28 7.86
N LYS A 42 -20.82 0.56 7.38
CA LYS A 42 -22.04 0.11 6.70
C LYS A 42 -21.82 -0.47 5.31
N SER A 43 -20.89 0.12 4.55
CA SER A 43 -20.54 -0.33 3.22
C SER A 43 -19.12 0.09 2.87
N LEU A 44 -18.43 -0.80 2.16
CA LEU A 44 -17.13 -0.56 1.55
C LEU A 44 -17.32 -0.79 0.05
N ALA A 45 -17.15 0.25 -0.76
CA ALA A 45 -17.36 0.15 -2.20
C ALA A 45 -16.14 -0.52 -2.87
N MET A 46 -16.25 -1.80 -3.19
CA MET A 46 -15.33 -2.48 -4.13
C MET A 46 -16.08 -2.87 -5.40
N VAL A 47 -16.79 -1.93 -6.00
CA VAL A 47 -17.31 -2.11 -7.36
C VAL A 47 -16.82 -0.94 -8.21
N GLY A 48 -15.51 -0.75 -8.19
CA GLY A 48 -14.81 0.07 -9.18
C GLY A 48 -14.20 -0.87 -10.21
N TYR A 49 -14.60 -0.76 -11.47
CA TYR A 49 -13.90 -1.43 -12.55
C TYR A 49 -12.79 -0.50 -13.06
N TYR A 50 -11.54 -0.91 -12.91
CA TYR A 50 -10.40 -0.21 -13.49
C TYR A 50 -10.06 -0.86 -14.82
N ILE A 51 -9.98 -0.05 -15.88
CA ILE A 51 -9.48 -0.48 -17.18
C ILE A 51 -7.97 -0.16 -17.21
N PRO A 52 -7.08 -1.15 -17.06
CA PRO A 52 -5.65 -0.92 -17.27
C PRO A 52 -5.40 -0.47 -18.70
N LEU A 53 -4.80 0.71 -18.87
CA LEU A 53 -4.43 1.21 -20.19
C LEU A 53 -3.09 0.61 -20.66
N PHE A 54 -2.17 0.39 -19.72
CA PHE A 54 -0.88 -0.26 -19.96
C PHE A 54 -0.31 -0.77 -18.63
N THR A 55 0.53 -1.80 -18.73
CA THR A 55 1.33 -2.32 -17.62
C THR A 55 2.78 -1.90 -17.84
N VAL A 56 3.41 -1.30 -16.84
CA VAL A 56 4.85 -1.00 -16.89
C VAL A 56 5.58 -2.10 -16.13
N GLU A 57 6.30 -2.93 -16.86
CA GLU A 57 7.17 -3.93 -16.26
C GLU A 57 8.60 -3.39 -16.23
N LEU A 58 9.21 -3.39 -15.05
CA LEU A 58 10.63 -3.13 -14.92
C LEU A 58 11.36 -4.40 -15.38
N ALA A 59 11.84 -4.41 -16.62
CA ALA A 59 12.76 -5.45 -17.06
C ALA A 59 13.96 -5.44 -16.11
N ASN A 60 14.33 -6.62 -15.58
CA ASN A 60 15.45 -6.81 -14.68
C ASN A 60 16.75 -6.50 -15.44
N SER A 61 17.02 -5.21 -15.54
CA SER A 61 18.13 -4.58 -16.21
C SER A 61 19.11 -4.14 -15.14
N ASN A 62 20.39 -4.01 -15.48
CA ASN A 62 21.40 -3.50 -14.57
C ASN A 62 21.14 -2.01 -14.28
N LEU A 63 20.13 -1.73 -13.46
CA LEU A 63 19.71 -0.40 -13.10
C LEU A 63 20.83 0.27 -12.31
N VAL A 64 21.36 1.35 -12.88
CA VAL A 64 22.37 2.18 -12.22
C VAL A 64 21.70 3.48 -11.78
N LEU A 65 21.93 3.86 -10.52
CA LEU A 65 21.51 5.18 -10.03
C LEU A 65 22.20 6.29 -10.84
N ARG A 66 21.43 7.32 -11.22
CA ARG A 66 22.00 8.54 -11.81
C ARG A 66 22.95 9.21 -10.81
N ASP A 67 24.02 9.83 -11.30
CA ASP A 67 25.05 10.43 -10.43
C ASP A 67 24.53 11.63 -9.61
N GLU A 68 23.47 12.29 -10.08
CA GLU A 68 22.75 13.30 -9.30
C GLU A 68 22.08 12.69 -8.06
N ILE A 69 21.44 11.52 -8.22
CA ILE A 69 20.80 10.82 -7.10
C ILE A 69 21.85 10.32 -6.12
N LYS A 70 22.94 9.72 -6.61
CA LYS A 70 24.06 9.28 -5.75
C LYS A 70 24.61 10.43 -4.89
N ARG A 71 24.72 11.64 -5.46
CA ARG A 71 25.17 12.84 -4.72
C ARG A 71 24.13 13.38 -3.75
N ALA A 72 22.85 13.19 -4.04
CA ALA A 72 21.76 13.61 -3.18
C ALA A 72 21.54 12.66 -1.98
N VAL A 73 22.06 11.43 -2.04
CA VAL A 73 21.99 10.50 -0.91
C VAL A 73 22.92 11.01 0.21
N PRO A 74 22.37 11.35 1.39
CA PRO A 74 23.17 11.79 2.52
C PRO A 74 24.03 10.65 3.05
N PHE A 75 25.22 10.98 3.55
CA PHE A 75 26.17 10.01 4.10
C PHE A 75 25.65 9.34 5.39
N THR A 76 24.77 10.05 6.11
CA THR A 76 24.09 9.56 7.31
C THR A 76 22.61 9.39 7.01
N TRP A 77 22.06 8.28 7.48
CA TRP A 77 20.63 8.01 7.38
C TRP A 77 19.86 8.87 8.38
N ASP A 78 19.31 9.99 7.91
CA ASP A 78 18.34 10.80 8.66
C ASP A 78 16.95 10.65 7.99
N PRO A 79 16.06 9.80 8.54
CA PRO A 79 14.73 9.57 7.99
C PRO A 79 13.90 10.84 7.86
N THR A 80 14.08 11.80 8.79
CA THR A 80 13.27 13.04 8.81
C THR A 80 13.67 13.97 7.67
N SER A 81 14.95 14.00 7.30
CA SER A 81 15.42 14.78 6.15
C SER A 81 15.09 14.13 4.79
N LEU A 82 14.94 12.81 4.72
CA LEU A 82 14.61 12.07 3.49
C LEU A 82 13.11 12.07 3.15
N ALA A 83 12.25 12.27 4.15
CA ALA A 83 10.79 12.20 4.00
C ALA A 83 10.14 13.53 3.54
N ARG A 84 10.92 14.56 3.21
CA ARG A 84 10.43 15.90 2.88
C ARG A 84 10.51 16.20 1.38
#